data_AF-A0A6C1KH44-F1
#
_entry.id   AF-A0A6C1KH44-F1
#
_cell.length_a   1.000
_cell.length_b   1.000
_cell.length_c   1.000
_cell.angle_alpha   90.00
_cell.angle_beta   90.00
_cell.angle_gamma   90.00
#
_symmetry.space_group_name_H-M   'P 1'
#
loop_
_entity.id
_entity.type
_entity.pdbx_description
1 polymer ?
#
loop_
_entity_poly.entity_id
_entity_poly.type
_entity_poly.pdbx_seq_one_letter_code
_entity_poly.pdbx_strand_id
1 'polypeptide(L)'
;MVKIINAYQGDESPLVKAITGLGASMFGDTLTPELKRQKAYRLSSENAARERYGALAPGVLARPGDAKTMAEAVTQAMLGGMDPRHVAQAGQYTAANAFGAADPRTTNAYVGAGGAYSGTAPAFERGQQVELQKASMADATERYKFDNKPIETMTPEGPRYTQQAKAPGQTPLAPESAVKGGYIAQNWGRLGDLPEAEQRTLGAAPKADSVPEMVRLQRERNLAWVEAGKFPLGDPRRDEFQRQGDELDGFIRRKIAGGQGITVTNPDGSVVTIGGNGNGDAVTRRKAEEGMIGIRESNAIINTLDKVIEQKPYLVGATGKMLNAAQAAAGLAKNVIGAAGGDEAWANTITKLREEAAANGAADKVPWLFDPDLGSTNTLYGMLVYSYLRGQGQTGAAISRADVEAARSAIGDPDSWWTNDTKARSALKMIRNVNDARYSVYQRQLGGRDPAGGFPSEYQLPGAAPLPDGVSKDQSRAPGGAPARGQVDGVAPAAAVGAPAAPAPAIPPGAVQALRNNSQLADQFDAKYGAGAAARVLGGQ
;
A
#
# COMPACT_ATOMS: atom_id res chain seq x y z
N MET A 1 -5.91 -16.07 47.23
CA MET A 1 -4.98 -15.04 46.73
C MET A 1 -3.59 -15.66 46.71
N VAL A 2 -3.14 -16.16 45.56
CA VAL A 2 -1.87 -16.93 45.46
C VAL A 2 -0.73 -15.95 45.24
N LYS A 3 0.19 -15.84 46.19
CA LYS A 3 1.45 -15.09 46.03
C LYS A 3 2.43 -15.96 45.25
N ILE A 4 2.72 -15.58 44.01
CA ILE A 4 3.82 -16.17 43.24
C ILE A 4 5.12 -15.58 43.81
N ILE A 5 5.86 -16.41 44.54
CA ILE A 5 7.20 -16.06 45.05
C ILE A 5 8.18 -16.28 43.91
N ASN A 6 8.73 -15.19 43.38
CA ASN A 6 9.73 -15.23 42.33
C ASN A 6 11.10 -15.58 42.96
N ALA A 7 11.52 -16.84 42.83
CA ALA A 7 12.71 -17.40 43.47
C ALA A 7 14.06 -16.89 42.90
N TYR A 8 14.05 -15.90 42.00
CA TYR A 8 15.23 -15.42 41.28
C TYR A 8 15.55 -13.93 41.50
N GLN A 9 15.02 -13.30 42.54
CA GLN A 9 15.26 -11.88 42.82
C GLN A 9 16.30 -11.60 43.94
N GLY A 10 17.02 -12.60 44.43
CA GLY A 10 18.07 -12.40 45.43
C GLY A 10 19.42 -12.92 44.96
N ASP A 11 20.36 -11.99 44.75
CA ASP A 11 21.82 -12.11 44.69
C ASP A 11 22.42 -13.47 44.28
N GLU A 12 22.80 -13.54 43.02
CA GLU A 12 23.81 -14.43 42.41
C GLU A 12 23.83 -15.88 42.90
N SER A 13 23.40 -16.79 42.02
CA SER A 13 23.52 -18.25 42.17
C SER A 13 24.81 -18.67 42.91
N PRO A 14 24.73 -19.54 43.94
CA PRO A 14 25.89 -20.02 44.69
C PRO A 14 26.99 -20.59 43.77
N LEU A 15 26.60 -21.12 42.62
CA LEU A 15 27.52 -21.61 41.59
C LEU A 15 28.30 -20.47 40.93
N VAL A 16 27.65 -19.33 40.66
CA VAL A 16 28.30 -18.14 40.12
C VAL A 16 29.30 -17.58 41.12
N LYS A 17 28.94 -17.49 42.41
CA LYS A 17 29.86 -17.07 43.49
C LYS A 17 31.03 -18.03 43.68
N ALA A 18 30.81 -19.34 43.59
CA ALA A 18 31.88 -20.33 43.67
C ALA A 18 32.85 -20.21 42.47
N ILE A 19 32.33 -20.00 41.25
CA ILE A 19 33.16 -19.83 40.05
C ILE A 19 33.93 -18.49 40.08
N THR A 20 33.30 -17.40 40.51
CA THR A 20 33.99 -16.10 40.66
C THR A 20 35.03 -16.12 41.78
N GLY A 21 34.73 -16.77 42.92
CA GLY A 21 35.69 -16.94 44.02
C GLY A 21 36.91 -17.77 43.61
N LEU A 22 36.69 -18.85 42.85
CA LEU A 22 37.78 -19.71 42.35
C LEU A 22 38.66 -18.96 41.34
N GLY A 23 38.04 -18.19 40.42
CA GLY A 23 38.75 -17.33 39.48
C GLY A 23 39.58 -16.23 40.15
N ALA A 24 39.01 -15.54 41.16
CA ALA A 24 39.73 -14.51 41.91
C ALA A 24 40.89 -15.08 42.74
N SER A 25 40.75 -16.29 43.28
CA SER A 25 41.80 -16.95 44.07
C SER A 25 42.95 -17.50 43.22
N MET A 26 42.68 -17.95 41.98
CA MET A 26 43.69 -18.56 41.11
C MET A 26 44.48 -17.54 40.28
N PHE A 27 43.88 -16.40 39.93
CA PHE A 27 44.50 -15.43 39.02
C PHE A 27 44.77 -14.06 39.65
N GLY A 28 44.45 -13.89 40.94
CA GLY A 28 44.43 -12.59 41.61
C GLY A 28 43.36 -11.67 41.00
N ASP A 29 43.08 -10.54 41.65
CA ASP A 29 42.22 -9.48 41.07
C ASP A 29 42.99 -8.72 39.97
N THR A 30 43.42 -9.43 38.94
CA THR A 30 44.09 -8.91 37.74
C THR A 30 43.07 -8.44 36.70
N LEU A 31 41.85 -8.98 36.75
CA LEU A 31 40.72 -8.59 35.93
C LEU A 31 40.24 -7.16 36.22
N THR A 32 40.16 -6.73 37.48
CA THR A 32 39.66 -5.38 37.80
C THR A 32 40.60 -4.25 37.34
N PRO A 33 41.93 -4.33 37.56
CA PRO A 33 42.89 -3.36 37.02
C PRO A 33 42.91 -3.33 35.50
N GLU A 34 42.83 -4.50 34.84
CA GLU A 34 42.84 -4.58 33.38
C GLU A 34 41.54 -4.03 32.77
N LEU A 35 40.39 -4.32 33.39
CA LEU A 35 39.11 -3.74 32.99
C LEU A 35 39.08 -2.22 33.22
N LYS A 36 39.70 -1.73 34.30
CA LYS A 36 39.88 -0.28 34.54
C LYS A 36 40.81 0.36 33.51
N ARG A 37 41.91 -0.30 33.13
CA ARG A 37 42.79 0.15 32.04
C ARG A 37 42.06 0.19 30.71
N GLN A 38 41.34 -0.86 30.34
CA GLN A 38 40.54 -0.88 29.11
C GLN A 38 39.47 0.22 29.11
N LYS A 39 38.78 0.45 30.24
CA LYS A 39 37.84 1.58 30.37
C LYS A 39 38.56 2.94 30.24
N ALA A 40 39.74 3.11 30.82
CA ALA A 40 40.52 4.34 30.72
C ALA A 40 41.03 4.58 29.28
N TYR A 41 41.52 3.55 28.60
CA TYR A 41 41.90 3.61 27.19
C TYR A 41 40.71 3.95 26.30
N ARG A 42 39.55 3.32 26.54
CA ARG A 42 38.31 3.62 25.82
C ARG A 42 37.89 5.08 26.03
N LEU A 43 37.82 5.56 27.27
CA LEU A 43 37.51 6.96 27.58
C LEU A 43 38.51 7.94 26.94
N SER A 44 39.80 7.61 26.94
CA SER A 44 40.83 8.41 26.28
C SER A 44 40.62 8.46 24.77
N SER A 45 40.31 7.32 24.14
CA SER A 45 40.02 7.27 22.70
C SER A 45 38.72 8.00 22.33
N GLU A 46 37.68 7.89 23.16
CA GLU A 46 36.40 8.57 22.97
C GLU A 46 36.58 10.10 23.11
N ASN A 47 37.37 10.56 24.08
CA ASN A 47 37.70 11.98 24.24
C ASN A 47 38.51 12.52 23.05
N ALA A 48 39.53 11.79 22.58
CA ALA A 48 40.33 12.18 21.43
C ALA A 48 39.48 12.26 20.14
N ALA A 49 38.54 11.34 19.96
CA ALA A 49 37.62 11.35 18.83
C ALA A 49 36.58 12.49 18.93
N ARG A 50 36.09 12.82 20.13
CA ARG A 50 35.23 14.01 20.36
C ARG A 50 35.95 15.31 20.04
N GLU A 51 37.21 15.45 20.43
CA GLU A 51 38.03 16.62 20.09
C GLU A 51 38.25 16.73 18.58
N ARG A 52 38.57 15.62 17.90
CA ARG A 52 38.70 15.58 16.44
C ARG A 52 37.38 15.94 15.74
N TYR A 53 36.25 15.44 16.25
CA TYR A 53 34.94 15.82 15.74
C TYR A 53 34.68 17.32 15.94
N GLY A 54 35.00 17.88 17.11
CA GLY A 54 34.89 19.31 17.38
C GLY A 54 35.72 20.18 16.42
N ALA A 55 36.90 19.70 15.99
CA ALA A 55 37.73 20.35 15.00
C ALA A 55 37.17 20.25 13.56
N LEU A 56 36.48 19.15 13.24
CA LEU A 56 35.87 18.92 11.92
C LEU A 56 34.50 19.58 11.76
N ALA A 57 33.74 19.75 12.85
CA ALA A 57 32.37 20.27 12.82
C ALA A 57 32.25 21.64 12.12
N PRO A 58 33.14 22.63 12.33
CA PRO A 58 33.12 23.88 11.58
C PRO A 58 33.30 23.69 10.07
N GLY A 59 34.13 22.73 9.65
CA GLY A 59 34.35 22.40 8.24
C GLY A 59 33.13 21.79 7.58
N VAL A 60 32.43 20.89 8.30
CA VAL A 60 31.15 20.32 7.87
C VAL A 60 30.09 21.40 7.70
N LEU A 61 30.02 22.34 8.64
CA LEU A 61 29.07 23.44 8.62
C LEU A 61 29.39 24.46 7.52
N ALA A 62 30.67 24.71 7.24
CA ALA A 62 31.11 25.68 6.23
C ALA A 62 31.01 25.15 4.79
N ARG A 63 31.06 23.82 4.60
CA ARG A 63 30.99 23.16 3.28
C ARG A 63 29.92 22.06 3.27
N PRO A 64 28.63 22.44 3.42
CA PRO A 64 27.54 21.49 3.29
C PRO A 64 27.67 20.79 1.93
N GLY A 65 27.52 19.46 1.91
CA GLY A 65 27.57 18.65 0.68
C GLY A 65 28.93 18.09 0.27
N ASP A 66 30.04 18.43 0.93
CA ASP A 66 31.31 17.72 0.72
C ASP A 66 31.21 16.32 1.39
N ALA A 67 31.00 15.30 0.55
CA ALA A 67 30.82 13.92 1.00
C ALA A 67 32.03 13.41 1.81
N LYS A 68 33.24 13.87 1.50
CA LYS A 68 34.45 13.45 2.21
C LYS A 68 34.48 14.03 3.62
N THR A 69 34.24 15.34 3.74
CA THR A 69 34.19 16.02 5.06
C THR A 69 33.07 15.44 5.94
N MET A 70 31.91 15.14 5.35
CA MET A 70 30.82 14.49 6.08
C MET A 70 31.16 13.06 6.52
N ALA A 71 31.77 12.24 5.65
CA ALA A 71 32.17 10.88 6.00
C ALA A 71 33.23 10.86 7.11
N GLU A 72 34.21 11.76 7.04
CA GLU A 72 35.23 11.94 8.08
C GLU A 72 34.59 12.38 9.41
N ALA A 73 33.67 13.34 9.38
CA ALA A 73 32.96 13.81 10.57
C ALA A 73 32.07 12.73 11.21
N VAL A 74 31.33 11.96 10.40
CA VAL A 74 30.54 10.81 10.89
C VAL A 74 31.44 9.76 11.53
N THR A 75 32.56 9.44 10.89
CA THR A 75 33.51 8.45 11.42
C THR A 75 34.10 8.91 12.75
N GLN A 76 34.54 10.16 12.87
CA GLN A 76 35.07 10.70 14.13
C GLN A 76 33.99 10.82 15.21
N ALA A 77 32.76 11.18 14.85
CA ALA A 77 31.64 11.21 15.79
C ALA A 77 31.32 9.82 16.36
N MET A 78 31.30 8.79 15.50
CA MET A 78 31.09 7.40 15.93
C MET A 78 32.20 6.91 16.86
N LEU A 79 33.46 7.21 16.53
CA LEU A 79 34.61 6.91 17.40
C LEU A 79 34.53 7.68 18.73
N GLY A 80 33.93 8.87 18.74
CA GLY A 80 33.67 9.69 19.93
C GLY A 80 32.45 9.25 20.75
N GLY A 81 31.81 8.14 20.38
CA GLY A 81 30.64 7.61 21.06
C GLY A 81 29.35 8.41 20.82
N MET A 82 29.29 9.27 19.81
CA MET A 82 28.03 9.88 19.40
C MET A 82 27.18 8.89 18.61
N ASP A 83 25.87 8.96 18.84
CA ASP A 83 24.90 8.24 18.02
C ASP A 83 24.98 8.75 16.56
N PRO A 84 25.19 7.87 15.56
CA PRO A 84 25.20 8.24 14.14
C PRO A 84 23.98 9.06 13.71
N ARG A 85 22.83 8.86 14.38
CA ARG A 85 21.58 9.58 14.10
C ARG A 85 21.72 11.08 14.37
N HIS A 86 22.43 11.49 15.42
CA HIS A 86 22.62 12.92 15.72
C HIS A 86 23.48 13.60 14.65
N VAL A 87 24.49 12.90 14.14
CA VAL A 87 25.36 13.43 13.08
C VAL A 87 24.58 13.54 11.76
N ALA A 88 23.77 12.53 11.44
CA ALA A 88 22.94 12.55 10.25
C ALA A 88 21.87 13.65 10.31
N GLN A 89 21.27 13.89 11.48
CA GLN A 89 20.35 15.01 11.71
C GLN A 89 21.05 16.38 11.57
N ALA A 90 22.27 16.53 12.09
CA ALA A 90 23.05 17.74 11.88
C ALA A 90 23.37 17.96 10.40
N GLY A 91 23.74 16.91 9.67
CA GLY A 91 23.93 16.95 8.22
C GLY A 91 22.67 17.36 7.46
N GLN A 92 21.52 16.81 7.84
CA GLN A 92 20.22 17.18 7.28
C GLN A 92 19.89 18.65 7.55
N TYR A 93 20.05 19.13 8.79
CA TYR A 93 19.82 20.53 9.15
C TYR A 93 20.71 21.48 8.34
N THR A 94 21.98 21.13 8.18
CA THR A 94 22.94 21.95 7.42
C THR A 94 22.58 21.98 5.93
N ALA A 95 22.25 20.82 5.34
CA ALA A 95 21.84 20.72 3.94
C ALA A 95 20.54 21.50 3.66
N ALA A 96 19.55 21.39 4.55
CA ALA A 96 18.28 22.10 4.42
C ALA A 96 18.44 23.62 4.44
N ASN A 97 19.32 24.15 5.30
CA ASN A 97 19.60 25.59 5.36
C ASN A 97 20.47 26.08 4.19
N ALA A 98 21.37 25.25 3.67
CA ALA A 98 22.30 25.66 2.62
C ALA A 98 21.72 25.57 1.21
N PHE A 99 20.91 24.55 0.93
CA PHE A 99 20.43 24.25 -0.42
C PHE A 99 18.92 24.41 -0.59
N GLY A 100 18.18 24.54 0.50
CA GLY A 100 16.72 24.53 0.50
C GLY A 100 16.13 23.11 0.45
N ALA A 101 14.83 23.02 0.72
CA ALA A 101 14.14 21.74 0.91
C ALA A 101 14.00 20.90 -0.38
N ALA A 102 13.92 21.55 -1.55
CA ALA A 102 13.72 20.90 -2.84
C ALA A 102 15.02 20.40 -3.50
N ASP A 103 16.19 20.81 -3.00
CA ASP A 103 17.46 20.41 -3.60
C ASP A 103 17.71 18.90 -3.43
N PRO A 104 18.20 18.19 -4.47
CA PRO A 104 18.54 16.77 -4.37
C PRO A 104 19.52 16.44 -3.24
N ARG A 105 20.42 17.36 -2.88
CA ARG A 105 21.38 17.18 -1.78
C ARG A 105 20.69 17.15 -0.42
N THR A 106 19.71 18.01 -0.20
CA THR A 106 18.88 17.99 1.03
C THR A 106 18.03 16.73 1.10
N THR A 107 17.48 16.31 -0.03
CA THR A 107 16.71 15.05 -0.17
C THR A 107 17.58 13.84 0.19
N ASN A 108 18.79 13.77 -0.37
CA ASN A 108 19.72 12.68 -0.10
C ASN A 108 20.21 12.69 1.35
N ALA A 109 20.44 13.87 1.95
CA ALA A 109 20.79 13.99 3.36
C ALA A 109 19.67 13.49 4.28
N TYR A 110 18.40 13.81 3.97
CA TYR A 110 17.24 13.31 4.71
C TYR A 110 17.11 11.78 4.63
N VAL A 111 17.20 11.22 3.42
CA VAL A 111 17.10 9.77 3.21
C VAL A 111 18.29 9.03 3.83
N GLY A 112 19.51 9.59 3.69
CA GLY A 112 20.72 9.07 4.32
C GLY A 112 20.66 9.10 5.85
N ALA A 113 19.92 10.04 6.44
CA ALA A 113 19.63 10.08 7.87
C ALA A 113 18.55 9.07 8.32
N GLY A 114 18.05 8.22 7.42
CA GLY A 114 17.01 7.23 7.68
C GLY A 114 15.59 7.75 7.51
N GLY A 115 15.41 8.96 6.97
CA GLY A 115 14.10 9.48 6.58
C GLY A 115 13.51 8.71 5.40
N ALA A 116 12.19 8.55 5.37
CA ALA A 116 11.51 7.92 4.25
C ALA A 116 11.50 8.87 3.03
N TYR A 117 11.77 8.38 1.81
CA TYR A 117 11.76 9.24 0.61
C TYR A 117 10.48 10.06 0.46
N SER A 118 9.32 9.50 0.85
CA SER A 118 8.01 10.17 0.86
C SER A 118 7.93 11.41 1.75
N GLY A 119 8.82 11.57 2.72
CA GLY A 119 8.90 12.76 3.59
C GLY A 119 9.75 13.90 3.01
N THR A 120 10.30 13.74 1.80
CA THR A 120 11.10 14.77 1.12
C THR A 120 10.21 15.71 0.31
N ALA A 121 10.64 16.96 0.12
CA ALA A 121 9.85 17.93 -0.66
C ALA A 121 9.54 17.47 -2.09
N PRO A 122 10.49 16.90 -2.87
CA PRO A 122 10.19 16.41 -4.22
C PRO A 122 9.20 15.23 -4.24
N ALA A 123 9.18 14.41 -3.19
CA ALA A 123 8.21 13.32 -3.09
C ALA A 123 6.82 13.84 -2.73
N PHE A 124 6.74 14.84 -1.86
CA PHE A 124 5.49 15.52 -1.52
C PHE A 124 4.88 16.23 -2.74
N GLU A 125 5.68 16.97 -3.50
CA GLU A 125 5.23 17.60 -4.75
C GLU A 125 4.72 16.58 -5.77
N ARG A 126 5.44 15.47 -5.96
CA ARG A 126 4.95 14.38 -6.82
C ARG A 126 3.67 13.74 -6.29
N GLY A 127 3.56 13.58 -4.97
CA GLY A 127 2.33 13.13 -4.32
C GLY A 127 1.15 14.03 -4.65
N GLN A 128 1.33 15.35 -4.50
CA GLN A 128 0.30 16.33 -4.86
C GLN A 128 -0.04 16.32 -6.35
N GLN A 129 0.95 16.22 -7.24
CA GLN A 129 0.70 16.13 -8.68
C GLN A 129 -0.11 14.89 -9.04
N VAL A 130 0.19 13.74 -8.42
CA VAL A 130 -0.58 12.51 -8.61
C VAL A 130 -2.00 12.65 -8.07
N GLU A 131 -2.19 13.30 -6.92
CA GLU A 131 -3.53 13.57 -6.39
C GLU A 131 -4.33 14.53 -7.27
N LEU A 132 -3.71 15.60 -7.77
CA LEU A 132 -4.33 16.52 -8.74
C LEU A 132 -4.69 15.81 -10.04
N GLN A 133 -3.82 14.92 -10.53
CA GLN A 133 -4.11 14.12 -11.72
C GLN A 133 -5.26 13.14 -11.47
N LYS A 134 -5.33 12.51 -10.28
CA LYS A 134 -6.47 11.66 -9.92
C LYS A 134 -7.77 12.45 -9.82
N ALA A 135 -7.73 13.63 -9.22
CA ALA A 135 -8.88 14.52 -9.11
C ALA A 135 -9.35 14.98 -10.50
N SER A 136 -8.43 15.32 -11.40
CA SER A 136 -8.78 15.73 -12.77
C SER A 136 -9.34 14.57 -13.59
N MET A 137 -8.82 13.36 -13.44
CA MET A 137 -9.38 12.15 -14.06
C MET A 137 -10.76 11.80 -13.51
N ALA A 138 -10.98 11.99 -12.21
CA ALA A 138 -12.28 11.79 -11.58
C ALA A 138 -13.31 12.79 -12.12
N ASP A 139 -12.98 14.08 -12.17
CA ASP A 139 -13.85 15.13 -12.74
C ASP A 139 -14.15 14.85 -14.23
N ALA A 140 -13.13 14.48 -15.02
CA ALA A 140 -13.34 14.08 -16.41
C ALA A 140 -14.29 12.87 -16.56
N THR A 141 -14.18 11.89 -15.66
CA THR A 141 -15.06 10.71 -15.63
C THR A 141 -16.49 11.10 -15.24
N GLU A 142 -16.66 12.01 -14.28
CA GLU A 142 -17.97 12.49 -13.86
C GLU A 142 -18.64 13.33 -14.95
N ARG A 143 -17.91 14.23 -15.60
CA ARG A 143 -18.40 14.97 -16.78
C ARG A 143 -18.81 14.04 -17.90
N TYR A 144 -17.99 13.03 -18.21
CA TYR A 144 -18.36 12.04 -19.21
C TYR A 144 -19.64 11.28 -18.84
N LYS A 145 -19.79 10.86 -17.58
CA LYS A 145 -21.02 10.19 -17.10
C LYS A 145 -22.23 11.11 -17.14
N PHE A 146 -22.07 12.38 -16.81
CA PHE A 146 -23.12 13.39 -16.88
C PHE A 146 -23.54 13.64 -18.33
N ASP A 147 -22.59 13.93 -19.21
CA ASP A 147 -22.83 14.23 -20.62
C ASP A 147 -23.47 13.07 -21.38
N ASN A 148 -23.07 11.84 -21.08
CA ASN A 148 -23.61 10.63 -21.69
C ASN A 148 -24.81 10.04 -20.97
N LYS A 149 -25.30 10.68 -19.90
CA LYS A 149 -26.51 10.23 -19.22
C LYS A 149 -27.68 10.29 -20.22
N PRO A 150 -28.37 9.18 -20.49
CA PRO A 150 -29.56 9.22 -21.32
C PRO A 150 -30.64 9.99 -20.56
N ILE A 151 -31.22 11.00 -21.21
CA ILE A 151 -32.37 11.73 -20.73
C ILE A 151 -33.47 11.67 -21.78
N GLU A 152 -34.70 11.61 -21.32
CA GLU A 152 -35.87 11.63 -22.18
C GLU A 152 -36.23 13.08 -22.47
N THR A 153 -36.29 13.44 -23.75
CA THR A 153 -36.63 14.78 -24.21
C THR A 153 -37.82 14.73 -25.16
N MET A 154 -38.62 15.79 -25.18
CA MET A 154 -39.72 15.93 -26.12
C MET A 154 -39.19 16.55 -27.41
N THR A 155 -39.23 15.79 -28.52
CA THR A 155 -38.94 16.32 -29.86
C THR A 155 -40.25 16.54 -30.63
N PRO A 156 -40.26 17.32 -31.72
CA PRO A 156 -41.46 17.47 -32.57
C PRO A 156 -42.02 16.14 -33.11
N GLU A 157 -41.17 15.12 -33.22
CA GLU A 157 -41.52 13.75 -33.67
C GLU A 157 -41.96 12.83 -32.52
N GLY A 158 -42.00 13.32 -31.26
CA GLY A 158 -42.35 12.56 -30.06
C GLY A 158 -41.21 12.42 -29.04
N PRO A 159 -41.43 11.68 -27.94
CA PRO A 159 -40.42 11.45 -26.91
C PRO A 159 -39.27 10.60 -27.45
N ARG A 160 -38.02 11.03 -27.20
CA ARG A 160 -36.81 10.27 -27.55
C ARG A 160 -35.80 10.33 -26.41
N TYR A 161 -34.98 9.28 -26.29
CA TYR A 161 -33.80 9.30 -25.44
C TYR A 161 -32.65 9.96 -26.19
N THR A 162 -32.11 11.03 -25.61
CA THR A 162 -30.92 11.71 -26.09
C THR A 162 -29.88 11.76 -24.98
N GLN A 163 -28.61 11.96 -25.35
CA GLN A 163 -27.56 12.21 -24.38
C GLN A 163 -27.75 13.61 -23.79
N GLN A 164 -27.53 13.77 -22.49
CA GLN A 164 -27.67 15.04 -21.80
C GLN A 164 -26.88 16.18 -22.46
N ALA A 165 -25.68 15.90 -22.97
CA ALA A 165 -24.86 16.87 -23.71
C ALA A 165 -25.46 17.33 -25.06
N LYS A 166 -26.37 16.55 -25.66
CA LYS A 166 -27.06 16.87 -26.92
C LYS A 166 -28.44 17.48 -26.71
N ALA A 167 -28.90 17.58 -25.47
CA ALA A 167 -30.17 18.17 -25.10
C ALA A 167 -30.19 19.69 -24.80
N PRO A 168 -29.13 20.51 -24.97
CA PRO A 168 -29.27 21.96 -24.80
C PRO A 168 -30.39 22.52 -25.68
N GLY A 169 -31.37 23.18 -25.05
CA GLY A 169 -32.53 23.75 -25.74
C GLY A 169 -33.72 22.80 -25.95
N GLN A 170 -33.60 21.51 -25.60
CA GLN A 170 -34.74 20.60 -25.59
C GLN A 170 -35.41 20.62 -24.21
N THR A 171 -36.74 20.71 -24.19
CA THR A 171 -37.50 20.64 -22.93
C THR A 171 -37.38 19.22 -22.37
N PRO A 172 -36.81 19.03 -21.17
CA PRO A 172 -36.77 17.71 -20.55
C PRO A 172 -38.20 17.23 -20.32
N LEU A 173 -38.46 15.93 -20.54
CA LEU A 173 -39.72 15.37 -20.09
C LEU A 173 -39.75 15.53 -18.56
N ALA A 174 -40.80 16.16 -18.05
CA ALA A 174 -40.97 16.24 -16.60
C ALA A 174 -40.99 14.81 -16.05
N PRO A 175 -40.24 14.52 -14.98
CA PRO A 175 -40.22 13.18 -14.41
C PRO A 175 -41.65 12.79 -14.04
N GLU A 176 -41.98 11.51 -14.21
CA GLU A 176 -43.34 10.98 -13.99
C GLU A 176 -43.89 11.43 -12.63
N SER A 177 -43.05 11.50 -11.60
CA SER A 177 -43.43 12.01 -10.27
C SER A 177 -43.82 13.49 -10.25
N ALA A 178 -43.15 14.36 -11.02
CA ALA A 178 -43.51 15.77 -11.13
C ALA A 178 -44.82 15.95 -11.92
N VAL A 179 -45.01 15.16 -12.98
CA VAL A 179 -46.27 15.15 -13.75
C VAL A 179 -47.41 14.66 -12.85
N LYS A 180 -47.26 13.49 -12.22
CA LYS A 180 -48.24 12.96 -11.27
C LYS A 180 -48.48 13.91 -10.10
N GLY A 181 -47.43 14.54 -9.56
CA GLY A 181 -47.55 15.52 -8.49
C GLY A 181 -48.38 16.74 -8.91
N GLY A 182 -48.19 17.25 -10.13
CA GLY A 182 -49.01 18.31 -10.70
C GLY A 182 -50.47 17.90 -10.87
N TYR A 183 -50.73 16.70 -11.40
CA TYR A 183 -52.09 16.15 -11.54
C TYR A 183 -52.76 15.90 -10.17
N ILE A 184 -52.03 15.37 -9.19
CA ILE A 184 -52.51 15.16 -7.82
C ILE A 184 -52.84 16.50 -7.17
N ALA A 185 -52.00 17.53 -7.35
CA ALA A 185 -52.24 18.85 -6.80
C ALA A 185 -53.47 19.52 -7.42
N GLN A 186 -53.68 19.38 -8.73
CA GLN A 186 -54.86 19.91 -9.43
C GLN A 186 -56.16 19.18 -9.05
N ASN A 187 -56.07 17.89 -8.73
CA ASN A 187 -57.23 17.05 -8.40
C ASN A 187 -57.31 16.71 -6.91
N TRP A 188 -56.64 17.49 -6.06
CA TRP A 188 -56.63 17.25 -4.61
C TRP A 188 -58.05 17.32 -4.06
N GLY A 189 -58.51 16.25 -3.41
CA GLY A 189 -59.89 16.11 -2.92
C GLY A 189 -60.90 15.53 -3.92
N ARG A 190 -60.51 15.30 -5.19
CA ARG A 190 -61.36 14.69 -6.24
C ARG A 190 -60.73 13.45 -6.90
N LEU A 191 -59.66 12.92 -6.32
CA LEU A 191 -58.93 11.76 -6.85
C LEU A 191 -59.83 10.52 -7.06
N GLY A 192 -60.88 10.35 -6.23
CA GLY A 192 -61.85 9.25 -6.35
C GLY A 192 -62.87 9.43 -7.48
N ASP A 193 -63.02 10.64 -8.02
CA ASP A 193 -63.95 10.95 -9.12
C ASP A 193 -63.29 10.81 -10.50
N LEU A 194 -61.97 10.61 -10.55
CA LEU A 194 -61.23 10.47 -11.81
C LEU A 194 -61.56 9.13 -12.49
N PRO A 195 -61.45 9.02 -13.82
CA PRO A 195 -61.53 7.74 -14.52
C PRO A 195 -60.55 6.70 -13.94
N GLU A 196 -60.93 5.43 -13.89
CA GLU A 196 -60.14 4.37 -13.25
C GLU A 196 -58.68 4.27 -13.79
N ALA A 197 -58.49 4.53 -15.08
CA ALA A 197 -57.16 4.57 -15.70
C ALA A 197 -56.27 5.69 -15.14
N GLU A 198 -56.84 6.86 -14.85
CA GLU A 198 -56.12 7.99 -14.25
C GLU A 198 -55.86 7.73 -12.77
N GLN A 199 -56.83 7.15 -12.05
CA GLN A 199 -56.64 6.73 -10.66
C GLN A 199 -55.48 5.71 -10.51
N ARG A 200 -55.40 4.73 -11.42
CA ARG A 200 -54.29 3.76 -11.45
C ARG A 200 -52.96 4.44 -11.76
N THR A 201 -52.94 5.35 -12.72
CA THR A 201 -51.73 6.08 -13.10
C THR A 201 -51.23 6.95 -11.94
N LEU A 202 -52.12 7.66 -11.26
CA LEU A 202 -51.78 8.52 -10.11
C LEU A 202 -51.53 7.74 -8.80
N GLY A 203 -51.71 6.42 -8.80
CA GLY A 203 -51.57 5.58 -7.59
C GLY A 203 -52.67 5.82 -6.56
N ALA A 204 -53.77 6.46 -6.95
CA ALA A 204 -54.95 6.72 -6.13
C ALA A 204 -55.97 5.58 -6.18
N ALA A 205 -55.82 4.64 -7.12
CA ALA A 205 -56.61 3.42 -7.12
C ALA A 205 -56.41 2.68 -5.79
N PRO A 206 -57.48 2.25 -5.11
CA PRO A 206 -57.35 1.45 -3.90
C PRO A 206 -56.45 0.26 -4.22
N LYS A 207 -55.35 0.11 -3.48
CA LYS A 207 -54.43 -1.03 -3.61
C LYS A 207 -55.21 -2.29 -3.28
N ALA A 208 -55.84 -2.89 -4.27
CA ALA A 208 -56.35 -4.25 -4.17
C ALA A 208 -55.12 -5.15 -3.98
N ASP A 209 -54.90 -5.58 -2.74
CA ASP A 209 -54.03 -6.67 -2.30
C ASP A 209 -52.87 -7.01 -3.24
N SER A 210 -51.75 -6.29 -3.12
CA SER A 210 -50.50 -6.64 -3.80
C SER A 210 -49.86 -7.88 -3.15
N VAL A 211 -50.53 -9.01 -3.24
CA VAL A 211 -49.95 -10.33 -3.05
C VAL A 211 -49.09 -10.60 -4.30
N PRO A 212 -47.79 -10.93 -4.16
CA PRO A 212 -46.93 -11.23 -5.30
C PRO A 212 -47.61 -12.21 -6.25
N GLU A 213 -47.54 -11.95 -7.56
CA GLU A 213 -48.33 -12.69 -8.54
C GLU A 213 -48.11 -14.22 -8.50
N MET A 214 -46.91 -14.68 -8.09
CA MET A 214 -46.66 -16.09 -7.83
C MET A 214 -47.47 -16.67 -6.66
N VAL A 215 -47.67 -15.90 -5.59
CA VAL A 215 -48.48 -16.31 -4.42
C VAL A 215 -49.96 -16.30 -4.79
N ARG A 216 -50.41 -15.32 -5.60
CA ARG A 216 -51.75 -15.32 -6.18
C ARG A 216 -51.98 -16.56 -7.06
N LEU A 217 -51.06 -16.85 -7.98
CA LEU A 217 -51.13 -18.02 -8.87
C LEU A 217 -51.06 -19.36 -8.10
N GLN A 218 -50.25 -19.45 -7.04
CA GLN A 218 -50.17 -20.64 -6.20
C GLN A 218 -51.48 -20.83 -5.41
N ARG A 219 -52.06 -19.75 -4.87
CA ARG A 219 -53.36 -19.77 -4.20
C ARG A 219 -54.49 -20.13 -5.16
N GLU A 220 -54.51 -19.54 -6.35
CA GLU A 220 -55.46 -19.85 -7.43
C GLU A 220 -55.32 -21.29 -7.90
N ARG A 221 -54.10 -21.83 -8.01
CA ARG A 221 -53.88 -23.25 -8.35
C ARG A 221 -54.40 -24.17 -7.24
N ASN A 222 -54.15 -23.83 -5.97
CA ASN A 222 -54.64 -24.60 -4.83
C ASN A 222 -56.16 -24.56 -4.74
N LEU A 223 -56.77 -23.38 -4.96
CA LEU A 223 -58.23 -23.23 -5.03
C LEU A 223 -58.84 -23.98 -6.21
N ALA A 224 -58.22 -23.92 -7.39
CA ALA A 224 -58.66 -24.68 -8.57
C ALA A 224 -58.58 -26.20 -8.35
N TRP A 225 -57.61 -26.69 -7.57
CA TRP A 225 -57.54 -28.11 -7.19
C TRP A 225 -58.66 -28.53 -6.24
N VAL A 226 -59.09 -27.63 -5.35
CA VAL A 226 -60.23 -27.84 -4.46
C VAL A 226 -61.55 -27.77 -5.24
N GLU A 227 -61.70 -26.80 -6.13
CA GLU A 227 -62.90 -26.61 -6.97
C GLU A 227 -63.07 -27.70 -8.03
N ALA A 228 -61.98 -28.27 -8.54
CA ALA A 228 -62.01 -29.42 -9.44
C ALA A 228 -62.49 -30.73 -8.77
N GLY A 229 -62.95 -30.70 -7.53
CA GLY A 229 -63.56 -31.84 -6.84
C GLY A 229 -62.59 -32.96 -6.49
N LYS A 230 -61.27 -32.71 -6.54
CA LYS A 230 -60.25 -33.71 -6.19
C LYS A 230 -60.20 -34.04 -4.70
N PHE A 231 -60.85 -33.23 -3.86
CA PHE A 231 -61.08 -33.50 -2.45
C PHE A 231 -62.58 -33.38 -2.17
N PRO A 232 -63.28 -34.47 -1.77
CA PRO A 232 -64.70 -34.40 -1.44
C PRO A 232 -64.96 -33.49 -0.23
N LEU A 233 -66.17 -32.93 -0.14
CA LEU A 233 -66.60 -32.16 1.04
C LEU A 233 -66.44 -33.01 2.31
N GLY A 234 -65.66 -32.51 3.27
CA GLY A 234 -65.33 -33.21 4.52
C GLY A 234 -63.98 -33.94 4.53
N ASP A 235 -63.20 -33.89 3.44
CA ASP A 235 -61.84 -34.44 3.44
C ASP A 235 -60.91 -33.54 4.30
N PRO A 236 -60.33 -34.04 5.41
CA PRO A 236 -59.46 -33.25 6.29
C PRO A 236 -58.22 -32.71 5.57
N ARG A 237 -57.84 -33.30 4.41
CA ARG A 237 -56.74 -32.79 3.59
C ARG A 237 -57.04 -31.43 2.97
N ARG A 238 -58.32 -31.08 2.78
CA ARG A 238 -58.73 -29.75 2.28
C ARG A 238 -58.38 -28.65 3.28
N ASP A 239 -58.71 -28.88 4.55
CA ASP A 239 -58.42 -27.93 5.63
C ASP A 239 -56.91 -27.83 5.88
N GLU A 240 -56.18 -28.94 5.72
CA GLU A 240 -54.72 -28.95 5.82
C GLU A 240 -54.05 -28.16 4.69
N PHE A 241 -54.51 -28.31 3.44
CA PHE A 241 -53.99 -27.54 2.30
C PHE A 241 -54.24 -26.04 2.43
N GLN A 242 -55.43 -25.66 2.93
CA GLN A 242 -55.78 -24.27 3.14
C GLN A 242 -54.93 -23.66 4.26
N ARG A 243 -54.75 -24.38 5.37
CA ARG A 243 -53.84 -24.01 6.47
C ARG A 243 -52.39 -23.86 6.02
N GLN A 244 -51.87 -24.76 5.17
CA GLN A 244 -50.52 -24.64 4.61
C GLN A 244 -50.35 -23.39 3.74
N GLY A 245 -51.38 -23.00 2.98
CA GLY A 245 -51.38 -21.75 2.21
C GLY A 245 -51.29 -20.51 3.09
N ASP A 246 -52.08 -20.46 4.17
CA ASP A 246 -52.10 -19.34 5.11
C ASP A 246 -50.81 -19.28 5.96
N GLU A 247 -50.27 -20.43 6.37
CA GLU A 247 -48.97 -20.52 7.06
C GLU A 247 -47.82 -20.03 6.18
N LEU A 248 -47.83 -20.37 4.88
CA LEU A 248 -46.84 -19.91 3.91
C LEU A 248 -46.92 -18.39 3.68
N ASP A 249 -48.12 -17.83 3.52
CA ASP A 249 -48.30 -16.37 3.36
C ASP A 249 -47.83 -15.63 4.63
N GLY A 250 -48.20 -16.13 5.82
CA GLY A 250 -47.73 -15.60 7.09
C GLY A 250 -46.21 -15.67 7.25
N PHE A 251 -45.58 -16.76 6.81
CA PHE A 251 -44.12 -16.92 6.83
C PHE A 251 -43.42 -15.92 5.90
N ILE A 252 -43.90 -15.78 4.66
CA ILE A 252 -43.34 -14.84 3.68
C ILE A 252 -43.46 -13.40 4.18
N ARG A 253 -44.63 -13.00 4.69
CA ARG A 253 -44.85 -11.65 5.24
C ARG A 253 -43.92 -11.36 6.42
N ARG A 254 -43.74 -12.30 7.35
CA ARG A 254 -42.82 -12.14 8.50
C ARG A 254 -41.36 -12.01 8.06
N LYS A 255 -40.92 -12.80 7.07
CA LYS A 255 -39.54 -12.75 6.55
C LYS A 255 -39.24 -11.46 5.81
N ILE A 256 -40.16 -11.00 4.96
CA ILE A 256 -40.05 -9.73 4.24
C ILE A 256 -40.06 -8.54 5.22
N ALA A 257 -40.99 -8.53 6.19
CA ALA A 257 -41.03 -7.48 7.22
C ALA A 257 -39.76 -7.46 8.09
N GLY A 258 -39.09 -8.61 8.27
CA GLY A 258 -37.82 -8.73 8.98
C GLY A 258 -36.57 -8.50 8.13
N GLY A 259 -36.70 -8.13 6.86
CA GLY A 259 -35.56 -7.91 5.94
C GLY A 259 -34.75 -9.16 5.61
N GLN A 260 -35.28 -10.35 5.88
CA GLN A 260 -34.60 -11.62 5.65
C GLN A 260 -34.93 -12.20 4.28
N GLY A 261 -33.89 -12.41 3.47
CA GLY A 261 -33.96 -13.14 2.19
C GLY A 261 -34.57 -14.52 2.33
N ILE A 262 -35.48 -14.83 1.42
CA ILE A 262 -35.99 -16.19 1.23
C ILE A 262 -35.27 -16.77 0.02
N THR A 263 -34.44 -17.78 0.25
CA THR A 263 -33.77 -18.51 -0.82
C THR A 263 -34.58 -19.76 -1.15
N VAL A 264 -35.10 -19.83 -2.37
CA VAL A 264 -35.86 -20.98 -2.89
C VAL A 264 -34.97 -21.71 -3.89
N THR A 265 -34.79 -23.02 -3.69
CA THR A 265 -34.12 -23.87 -4.68
C THR A 265 -35.20 -24.50 -5.54
N ASN A 266 -35.15 -24.26 -6.84
CA ASN A 266 -36.03 -24.84 -7.82
C ASN A 266 -35.71 -26.33 -8.02
N PRO A 267 -36.65 -27.13 -8.56
CA PRO A 267 -36.43 -28.55 -8.83
C PRO A 267 -35.27 -28.84 -9.80
N ASP A 268 -34.89 -27.87 -10.63
CA ASP A 268 -33.74 -27.95 -11.55
C ASP A 268 -32.39 -27.63 -10.87
N GLY A 269 -32.39 -27.37 -9.56
CA GLY A 269 -31.21 -27.01 -8.78
C GLY A 269 -30.84 -25.53 -8.82
N SER A 270 -31.57 -24.70 -9.59
CA SER A 270 -31.34 -23.26 -9.61
C SER A 270 -31.84 -22.61 -8.31
N VAL A 271 -31.10 -21.63 -7.80
CA VAL A 271 -31.39 -20.99 -6.51
C VAL A 271 -31.84 -19.54 -6.76
N VAL A 272 -33.09 -19.22 -6.41
CA VAL A 272 -33.66 -17.87 -6.50
C VAL A 272 -33.80 -17.30 -5.09
N THR A 273 -33.09 -16.21 -4.81
CA THR A 273 -33.25 -15.49 -3.53
C THR A 273 -34.19 -14.31 -3.71
N ILE A 274 -35.35 -14.37 -3.05
CA ILE A 274 -36.39 -13.35 -3.06
C ILE A 274 -36.34 -12.58 -1.75
N GLY A 275 -36.20 -11.26 -1.84
CA GLY A 275 -36.44 -10.37 -0.70
C GLY A 275 -35.42 -10.50 0.44
N GLY A 276 -34.13 -10.42 0.13
CA GLY A 276 -33.07 -10.17 1.10
C GLY A 276 -32.02 -9.30 0.43
N ASN A 277 -31.19 -8.62 1.22
CA ASN A 277 -30.02 -7.90 0.71
C ASN A 277 -28.97 -8.92 0.23
N GLY A 278 -29.33 -9.72 -0.79
CA GLY A 278 -28.54 -10.80 -1.40
C GLY A 278 -27.37 -10.27 -2.23
N ASN A 279 -27.28 -8.94 -2.36
CA ASN A 279 -26.00 -8.29 -2.46
C ASN A 279 -25.41 -8.28 -1.05
N GLY A 280 -24.73 -9.37 -0.65
CA GLY A 280 -23.68 -9.22 0.35
C GLY A 280 -22.91 -7.97 -0.04
N ASP A 281 -22.90 -6.97 0.84
CA ASP A 281 -22.53 -5.58 0.56
C ASP A 281 -21.39 -5.58 -0.45
N ALA A 282 -21.50 -4.86 -1.57
CA ALA A 282 -20.50 -4.95 -2.66
C ALA A 282 -19.06 -4.79 -2.12
N VAL A 283 -18.95 -4.09 -0.98
CA VAL A 283 -17.79 -4.02 -0.08
C VAL A 283 -17.28 -5.38 0.41
N THR A 284 -18.11 -6.24 1.00
CA THR A 284 -17.73 -7.58 1.50
C THR A 284 -17.27 -8.49 0.37
N ARG A 285 -17.95 -8.46 -0.80
CA ARG A 285 -17.53 -9.23 -1.97
C ARG A 285 -16.17 -8.75 -2.49
N ARG A 286 -15.99 -7.43 -2.64
CA ARG A 286 -14.71 -6.84 -3.04
C ARG A 286 -13.58 -7.20 -2.06
N LYS A 287 -13.83 -7.15 -0.74
CA LYS A 287 -12.85 -7.55 0.28
C LYS A 287 -12.46 -9.02 0.18
N ALA A 288 -13.41 -9.91 -0.12
CA ALA A 288 -13.13 -11.33 -0.33
C ALA A 288 -12.29 -11.56 -1.60
N GLU A 289 -12.61 -10.86 -2.70
CA GLU A 289 -11.83 -10.91 -3.95
C GLU A 289 -10.41 -10.37 -3.73
N GLU A 290 -10.24 -9.25 -3.03
CA GLU A 290 -8.93 -8.68 -2.68
C GLU A 290 -8.11 -9.61 -1.77
N GLY A 291 -8.77 -10.27 -0.79
CA GLY A 291 -8.14 -11.25 0.09
C GLY A 291 -7.61 -12.47 -0.66
N MET A 292 -8.36 -12.99 -1.64
CA MET A 292 -7.91 -14.09 -2.49
C MET A 292 -6.71 -13.73 -3.36
N ILE A 293 -6.66 -12.49 -3.89
CA ILE A 293 -5.51 -11.99 -4.64
C ILE A 293 -4.28 -11.93 -3.74
N GLY A 294 -4.40 -11.36 -2.54
CA GLY A 294 -3.30 -11.29 -1.57
C GLY A 294 -2.76 -12.67 -1.16
N ILE A 295 -3.64 -13.66 -0.99
CA ILE A 295 -3.25 -15.04 -0.71
C ILE A 295 -2.46 -15.67 -1.87
N ARG A 296 -2.91 -15.49 -3.11
CA ARG A 296 -2.20 -16.02 -4.29
C ARG A 296 -0.82 -15.39 -4.44
N GLU A 297 -0.71 -14.07 -4.28
CA GLU A 297 0.56 -13.33 -4.28
C GLU A 297 1.48 -13.85 -3.17
N SER A 298 0.96 -13.99 -1.95
CA SER A 298 1.70 -14.51 -0.80
C SER A 298 2.23 -15.92 -1.07
N ASN A 299 1.41 -16.84 -1.59
CA ASN A 299 1.84 -18.20 -1.91
C ASN A 299 2.91 -18.25 -3.01
N ALA A 300 2.84 -17.37 -4.01
CA ALA A 300 3.88 -17.25 -5.04
C ALA A 300 5.21 -16.79 -4.43
N ILE A 301 5.19 -15.78 -3.55
CA ILE A 301 6.38 -15.29 -2.85
C ILE A 301 6.96 -16.35 -1.92
N ILE A 302 6.10 -17.08 -1.18
CA ILE A 302 6.52 -18.19 -0.32
C ILE A 302 7.26 -19.26 -1.14
N ASN A 303 6.75 -19.64 -2.31
CA ASN A 303 7.40 -20.62 -3.18
C ASN A 303 8.78 -20.15 -3.66
N THR A 304 8.91 -18.87 -3.98
CA THR A 304 10.20 -18.29 -4.38
C THR A 304 11.18 -18.24 -3.21
N LEU A 305 10.74 -17.80 -2.02
CA LEU A 305 11.57 -17.76 -0.81
C LEU A 305 12.02 -19.16 -0.38
N ASP A 306 11.13 -20.16 -0.44
CA ASP A 306 11.46 -21.55 -0.09
C ASP A 306 12.58 -22.09 -0.99
N LYS A 307 12.50 -21.83 -2.31
CA LYS A 307 13.58 -22.17 -3.26
C LYS A 307 14.88 -21.44 -3.00
N VAL A 308 14.84 -20.14 -2.68
CA VAL A 308 16.04 -19.35 -2.37
C VAL A 308 16.70 -19.85 -1.10
N ILE A 309 15.94 -20.12 -0.05
CA ILE A 309 16.44 -20.67 1.22
C ILE A 309 16.98 -22.10 1.03
N GLU A 310 16.34 -22.89 0.18
CA GLU A 310 16.82 -24.24 -0.16
C GLU A 310 18.17 -24.21 -0.87
N GLN A 311 18.33 -23.34 -1.85
CA GLN A 311 19.58 -23.19 -2.61
C GLN A 311 20.67 -22.51 -1.78
N LYS A 312 20.29 -21.58 -0.90
CA LYS A 312 21.21 -20.70 -0.17
C LYS A 312 20.79 -20.56 1.29
N PRO A 313 20.95 -21.60 2.11
CA PRO A 313 20.51 -21.60 3.52
C PRO A 313 21.26 -20.58 4.38
N TYR A 314 22.42 -20.10 3.94
CA TYR A 314 23.22 -19.09 4.63
C TYR A 314 22.66 -17.66 4.52
N LEU A 315 21.66 -17.41 3.66
CA LEU A 315 21.06 -16.08 3.48
C LEU A 315 20.10 -15.68 4.62
N VAL A 316 19.73 -16.63 5.49
CA VAL A 316 18.84 -16.39 6.64
C VAL A 316 19.59 -16.56 7.95
N GLY A 317 19.15 -15.86 9.00
CA GLY A 317 19.70 -16.01 10.35
C GLY A 317 20.92 -15.14 10.63
N ALA A 318 21.73 -15.56 11.61
CA ALA A 318 22.95 -14.85 11.99
C ALA A 318 23.94 -14.70 10.82
N THR A 319 24.07 -15.72 9.97
CA THR A 319 24.94 -15.70 8.79
C THR A 319 24.45 -14.68 7.76
N GLY A 320 23.17 -14.72 7.40
CA GLY A 320 22.56 -13.74 6.48
C GLY A 320 22.68 -12.31 6.99
N LYS A 321 22.56 -12.10 8.31
CA LYS A 321 22.76 -10.78 8.93
C LYS A 321 24.20 -10.28 8.83
N MET A 322 25.20 -11.16 9.05
CA MET A 322 26.61 -10.81 8.89
C MET A 322 26.94 -10.46 7.44
N LEU A 323 26.37 -11.21 6.50
CA LEU A 323 26.39 -10.91 5.06
C LEU A 323 25.76 -9.55 4.75
N ASN A 324 24.58 -9.25 5.29
CA ASN A 324 23.89 -7.97 5.09
C ASN A 324 24.70 -6.81 5.64
N ALA A 325 25.27 -6.96 6.84
CA ALA A 325 26.14 -5.97 7.43
C ALA A 325 27.41 -5.75 6.59
N ALA A 326 28.02 -6.83 6.09
CA ALA A 326 29.20 -6.75 5.22
C ALA A 326 28.89 -6.09 3.87
N GLN A 327 27.77 -6.44 3.24
CA GLN A 327 27.34 -5.85 1.97
C GLN A 327 26.85 -4.41 2.12
N ALA A 328 26.20 -4.06 3.23
CA ALA A 328 25.84 -2.68 3.53
C ALA A 328 27.10 -1.83 3.74
N ALA A 329 28.08 -2.34 4.50
CA ALA A 329 29.37 -1.69 4.65
C ALA A 329 30.10 -1.54 3.31
N ALA A 330 30.03 -2.56 2.44
CA ALA A 330 30.62 -2.53 1.13
C ALA A 330 29.87 -1.63 0.12
N GLY A 331 28.54 -1.54 0.19
CA GLY A 331 27.75 -0.60 -0.61
C GLY A 331 28.00 0.86 -0.21
N LEU A 332 28.18 1.09 1.10
CA LEU A 332 28.60 2.39 1.63
C LEU A 332 30.02 2.72 1.16
N ALA A 333 30.94 1.76 1.19
CA ALA A 333 32.27 1.90 0.61
C ALA A 333 32.23 2.13 -0.92
N LYS A 334 31.35 1.46 -1.67
CA LYS A 334 31.16 1.65 -3.11
C LYS A 334 30.66 3.06 -3.44
N ASN A 335 29.72 3.60 -2.66
CA ASN A 335 29.23 4.97 -2.85
C ASN A 335 30.31 6.01 -2.52
N VAL A 336 31.15 5.74 -1.51
CA VAL A 336 32.30 6.58 -1.14
C VAL A 336 33.43 6.50 -2.17
N ILE A 337 33.72 5.31 -2.71
CA ILE A 337 34.78 5.07 -3.70
C ILE A 337 34.34 5.50 -5.10
N GLY A 338 33.08 5.31 -5.46
CA GLY A 338 32.49 5.80 -6.71
C GLY A 338 32.52 7.32 -6.81
N ALA A 339 32.39 8.02 -5.68
CA ALA A 339 32.59 9.47 -5.61
C ALA A 339 34.08 9.91 -5.68
N ALA A 340 35.02 8.97 -5.53
CA ALA A 340 36.45 9.26 -5.38
C ALA A 340 37.36 8.72 -6.51
N GLY A 341 36.86 7.86 -7.42
CA GLY A 341 37.75 7.30 -8.47
C GLY A 341 37.16 6.33 -9.50
N GLY A 342 35.84 6.21 -9.65
CA GLY A 342 35.21 5.35 -10.66
C GLY A 342 35.34 3.85 -10.42
N ASP A 343 34.71 3.04 -11.29
CA ASP A 343 34.52 1.58 -11.13
C ASP A 343 35.82 0.78 -10.99
N GLU A 344 36.95 1.30 -11.48
CA GLU A 344 38.26 0.67 -11.44
C GLU A 344 38.88 0.69 -10.02
N ALA A 345 38.65 1.76 -9.25
CA ALA A 345 39.07 1.85 -7.85
C ALA A 345 38.32 0.83 -6.98
N TRP A 346 37.03 0.63 -7.27
CA TRP A 346 36.20 -0.36 -6.58
C TRP A 346 36.65 -1.80 -6.87
N ALA A 347 36.95 -2.13 -8.13
CA ALA A 347 37.49 -3.43 -8.51
C ALA A 347 38.82 -3.75 -7.80
N ASN A 348 39.69 -2.73 -7.64
CA ASN A 348 40.94 -2.86 -6.91
C ASN A 348 40.74 -3.02 -5.40
N THR A 349 39.75 -2.34 -4.80
CA THR A 349 39.42 -2.51 -3.37
C THR A 349 38.84 -3.89 -3.06
N ILE A 350 37.95 -4.42 -3.91
CA ILE A 350 37.42 -5.78 -3.79
C ILE A 350 38.56 -6.81 -3.89
N THR A 351 39.49 -6.60 -4.83
CA THR A 351 40.66 -7.47 -5.01
C THR A 351 41.57 -7.44 -3.78
N LYS A 352 41.84 -6.26 -3.20
CA LYS A 352 42.63 -6.13 -1.96
C LYS A 352 41.95 -6.75 -0.74
N LEU A 353 40.64 -6.60 -0.60
CA LEU A 353 39.88 -7.25 0.48
C LEU A 353 39.91 -8.78 0.35
N ARG A 354 39.88 -9.31 -0.89
CA ARG A 354 40.07 -10.75 -1.16
C ARG A 354 41.48 -11.20 -0.80
N GLU A 355 42.50 -10.43 -1.15
CA GLU A 355 43.91 -10.73 -0.83
C GLU A 355 44.18 -10.68 0.68
N GLU A 356 43.66 -9.68 1.40
CA GLU A 356 43.80 -9.58 2.86
C GLU A 356 43.04 -10.68 3.60
N ALA A 357 41.82 -10.98 3.18
CA ALA A 357 41.08 -12.09 3.77
C ALA A 357 41.73 -13.44 3.42
N ALA A 358 42.36 -13.57 2.25
CA ALA A 358 43.16 -14.74 1.92
C ALA A 358 44.42 -14.86 2.79
N ALA A 359 45.12 -13.76 3.01
CA ALA A 359 46.29 -13.70 3.89
C ALA A 359 45.93 -14.04 5.35
N ASN A 360 44.70 -13.78 5.78
CA ASN A 360 44.20 -14.10 7.12
C ASN A 360 43.54 -15.49 7.23
N GLY A 361 43.71 -16.38 6.24
CA GLY A 361 43.14 -17.73 6.26
C GLY A 361 41.61 -17.76 6.10
N ALA A 362 41.01 -16.66 5.66
CA ALA A 362 39.60 -16.54 5.34
C ALA A 362 39.32 -16.60 3.83
N ALA A 363 40.33 -16.88 2.98
CA ALA A 363 40.22 -16.91 1.51
C ALA A 363 38.99 -17.71 1.04
N ASP A 364 38.83 -18.89 1.63
CA ASP A 364 37.79 -19.87 1.35
C ASP A 364 36.39 -19.38 1.77
N LYS A 365 36.36 -18.31 2.58
CA LYS A 365 35.17 -17.68 3.15
C LYS A 365 34.84 -16.31 2.52
N VAL A 366 35.61 -15.83 1.55
CA VAL A 366 35.33 -14.55 0.87
C VAL A 366 34.34 -14.65 -0.29
N PRO A 367 34.25 -15.78 -1.05
CA PRO A 367 33.30 -15.89 -2.14
C PRO A 367 31.83 -15.72 -1.70
N TRP A 368 31.48 -16.06 -0.46
CA TRP A 368 30.12 -15.88 0.05
C TRP A 368 29.82 -14.44 0.48
N LEU A 369 30.80 -13.64 0.91
CA LEU A 369 30.57 -12.30 1.48
C LEU A 369 29.83 -11.32 0.54
N PHE A 370 29.85 -11.57 -0.77
CA PHE A 370 29.09 -10.83 -1.78
C PHE A 370 28.16 -11.78 -2.56
N ASP A 371 26.98 -12.02 -2.00
CA ASP A 371 25.87 -12.65 -2.70
C ASP A 371 24.90 -11.58 -3.25
N PRO A 372 24.77 -11.43 -4.59
CA PRO A 372 23.85 -10.46 -5.18
C PRO A 372 22.36 -10.73 -4.83
N ASP A 373 22.02 -11.94 -4.38
CA ASP A 373 20.65 -12.32 -4.05
C ASP A 373 20.24 -12.00 -2.60
N LEU A 374 21.14 -11.44 -1.80
CA LEU A 374 20.82 -11.06 -0.41
C LEU A 374 19.77 -9.93 -0.36
N GLY A 375 19.92 -8.94 -1.24
CA GLY A 375 18.95 -7.84 -1.37
C GLY A 375 17.59 -8.31 -1.89
N SER A 376 17.57 -9.30 -2.79
CA SER A 376 16.32 -9.88 -3.30
C SER A 376 15.61 -10.70 -2.22
N THR A 377 16.34 -11.42 -1.36
CA THR A 377 15.76 -12.18 -0.24
C THR A 377 15.04 -11.27 0.77
N ASN A 378 15.68 -10.16 1.18
CA ASN A 378 15.05 -9.17 2.07
C ASN A 378 13.83 -8.49 1.43
N THR A 379 13.92 -8.21 0.13
CA THR A 379 12.81 -7.65 -0.64
C THR A 379 11.63 -8.63 -0.70
N LEU A 380 11.89 -9.91 -0.98
CA LEU A 380 10.89 -10.97 -1.02
C LEU A 380 10.22 -11.15 0.35
N TYR A 381 10.97 -11.10 1.47
CA TYR A 381 10.39 -11.11 2.81
C TYR A 381 9.52 -9.87 3.08
N GLY A 382 9.96 -8.69 2.64
CA GLY A 382 9.15 -7.48 2.69
C GLY A 382 7.83 -7.63 1.92
N MET A 383 7.90 -8.14 0.68
CA MET A 383 6.71 -8.43 -0.14
C MET A 383 5.82 -9.50 0.49
N LEU A 384 6.40 -10.50 1.16
CA LEU A 384 5.64 -11.53 1.87
C LEU A 384 4.83 -10.92 3.02
N VAL A 385 5.44 -10.04 3.81
CA VAL A 385 4.75 -9.33 4.90
C VAL A 385 3.56 -8.53 4.36
N TYR A 386 3.74 -7.76 3.28
CA TYR A 386 2.66 -6.97 2.69
C TYR A 386 1.56 -7.84 2.06
N SER A 387 1.92 -8.89 1.31
CA SER A 387 0.94 -9.80 0.71
C SER A 387 0.16 -10.60 1.76
N TYR A 388 0.82 -10.99 2.86
CA TYR A 388 0.16 -11.61 4.01
C TYR A 388 -0.85 -10.67 4.67
N LEU A 389 -0.49 -9.40 4.87
CA LEU A 389 -1.39 -8.37 5.41
C LEU A 389 -2.58 -8.10 4.47
N ARG A 390 -2.32 -8.03 3.17
CA ARG A 390 -3.36 -7.94 2.13
C ARG A 390 -4.30 -9.14 2.15
N GLY A 391 -3.78 -10.35 2.34
CA GLY A 391 -4.56 -11.57 2.52
C GLY A 391 -5.39 -11.60 3.82
N GLN A 392 -5.17 -10.65 4.75
CA GLN A 392 -6.05 -10.44 5.91
C GLN A 392 -7.19 -9.45 5.61
N GLY A 393 -7.23 -8.88 4.40
CA GLY A 393 -8.14 -7.79 4.04
C GLY A 393 -7.67 -6.41 4.51
N GLN A 394 -6.41 -6.27 4.95
CA GLN A 394 -5.80 -4.96 5.21
C GLN A 394 -5.14 -4.43 3.93
N THR A 395 -5.64 -3.33 3.38
CA THR A 395 -5.08 -2.72 2.15
C THR A 395 -4.77 -1.24 2.34
N GLY A 396 -3.74 -0.77 1.62
CA GLY A 396 -3.37 0.65 1.55
C GLY A 396 -2.98 1.26 2.90
N ALA A 397 -3.49 2.46 3.17
CA ALA A 397 -3.16 3.25 4.36
C ALA A 397 -3.68 2.65 5.68
N ALA A 398 -4.50 1.61 5.63
CA ALA A 398 -5.00 0.91 6.82
C ALA A 398 -3.94 -0.01 7.46
N ILE A 399 -2.83 -0.29 6.76
CA ILE A 399 -1.72 -1.08 7.30
C ILE A 399 -0.90 -0.20 8.25
N SER A 400 -1.04 -0.42 9.56
CA SER A 400 -0.25 0.30 10.54
C SER A 400 1.16 -0.28 10.64
N ARG A 401 2.11 0.50 11.16
CA ARG A 401 3.46 -0.01 11.48
C ARG A 401 3.40 -1.18 12.47
N ALA A 402 2.44 -1.17 13.40
CA ALA A 402 2.22 -2.26 14.34
C ALA A 402 1.75 -3.54 13.63
N ASP A 403 0.92 -3.43 12.59
CA ASP A 403 0.52 -4.59 11.78
C ASP A 403 1.71 -5.17 11.01
N VAL A 404 2.58 -4.32 10.46
CA VAL A 404 3.81 -4.75 9.77
C VAL A 404 4.77 -5.44 10.74
N GLU A 405 4.96 -4.90 11.95
CA GLU A 405 5.82 -5.51 12.98
C GLU A 405 5.23 -6.82 13.53
N ALA A 406 3.91 -6.90 13.71
CA ALA A 406 3.21 -8.12 14.10
C ALA A 406 3.26 -9.20 13.00
N ALA A 407 3.10 -8.81 11.74
CA ALA A 407 3.26 -9.73 10.62
C ALA A 407 4.72 -10.21 10.49
N ARG A 408 5.71 -9.32 10.65
CA ARG A 408 7.12 -9.72 10.70
C ARG A 408 7.43 -10.67 11.85
N SER A 409 6.87 -10.45 13.04
CA SER A 409 7.09 -11.35 14.18
C SER A 409 6.45 -12.73 13.97
N ALA A 410 5.27 -12.78 13.32
CA ALA A 410 4.59 -14.03 12.98
C ALA A 410 5.27 -14.80 11.84
N ILE A 411 5.74 -14.10 10.81
CA ILE A 411 6.44 -14.67 9.65
C ILE A 411 7.88 -15.07 10.02
N GLY A 412 8.44 -14.46 11.07
CA GLY A 412 9.83 -14.55 11.44
C GLY A 412 10.66 -13.48 10.73
N ASP A 413 11.58 -12.89 11.48
CA ASP A 413 12.56 -11.95 10.93
C ASP A 413 13.74 -12.76 10.34
N PRO A 414 13.99 -12.68 9.02
CA PRO A 414 15.15 -13.32 8.40
C PRO A 414 16.48 -12.78 8.96
N ASP A 415 16.49 -11.55 9.48
CA ASP A 415 17.66 -10.91 10.10
C ASP A 415 17.81 -11.21 11.61
N SER A 416 16.92 -12.04 12.17
CA SER A 416 17.06 -12.47 13.57
C SER A 416 18.21 -13.45 13.72
N TRP A 417 19.07 -13.19 14.73
CA TRP A 417 20.19 -14.06 15.09
C TRP A 417 19.76 -15.49 15.45
N TRP A 418 18.49 -15.69 15.75
CA TRP A 418 17.92 -16.96 16.22
C TRP A 418 17.16 -17.74 15.14
N THR A 419 17.00 -17.15 13.94
CA THR A 419 16.39 -17.80 12.78
C THR A 419 17.44 -18.68 12.11
N ASN A 420 17.10 -19.93 11.79
CA ASN A 420 17.88 -20.78 10.90
C ASN A 420 17.00 -21.19 9.71
N ASP A 421 17.58 -21.83 8.69
CA ASP A 421 16.88 -22.25 7.49
C ASP A 421 15.64 -23.12 7.79
N THR A 422 15.76 -24.03 8.76
CA THR A 422 14.67 -24.92 9.19
C THR A 422 13.52 -24.13 9.80
N LYS A 423 13.79 -23.15 10.67
CA LYS A 423 12.77 -22.26 11.26
C LYS A 423 12.13 -21.36 10.20
N ALA A 424 12.93 -20.81 9.29
CA ALA A 424 12.44 -19.97 8.20
C ALA A 424 11.46 -20.76 7.31
N ARG A 425 11.83 -21.97 6.86
CA ARG A 425 10.94 -22.85 6.09
C ARG A 425 9.71 -23.31 6.88
N SER A 426 9.85 -23.57 8.18
CA SER A 426 8.71 -23.90 9.05
C SER A 426 7.72 -22.73 9.12
N ALA A 427 8.19 -21.49 9.23
CA ALA A 427 7.34 -20.32 9.23
C ALA A 427 6.64 -20.12 7.86
N LEU A 428 7.38 -20.27 6.76
CA LEU A 428 6.80 -20.26 5.40
C LEU A 428 5.69 -21.30 5.22
N LYS A 429 5.89 -22.52 5.71
CA LYS A 429 4.88 -23.59 5.69
C LYS A 429 3.65 -23.24 6.54
N MET A 430 3.86 -22.63 7.72
CA MET A 430 2.76 -22.17 8.56
C MET A 430 1.92 -21.10 7.86
N ILE A 431 2.55 -20.14 7.19
CA ILE A 431 1.82 -19.10 6.44
C ILE A 431 1.03 -19.72 5.29
N ARG A 432 1.62 -20.67 4.55
CA ARG A 432 0.91 -21.40 3.48
C ARG A 432 -0.35 -22.10 4.02
N ASN A 433 -0.26 -22.79 5.15
CA ASN A 433 -1.41 -23.43 5.79
C ASN A 433 -2.51 -22.42 6.20
N VAL A 434 -2.12 -21.25 6.73
CA VAL A 434 -3.07 -20.17 7.08
C VAL A 434 -3.73 -19.59 5.83
N ASN A 435 -2.96 -19.38 4.77
CA ASN A 435 -3.43 -18.90 3.48
C ASN A 435 -4.45 -19.87 2.87
N ASP A 436 -4.18 -21.18 2.89
CA ASP A 436 -5.08 -22.20 2.36
C ASP A 436 -6.41 -22.26 3.14
N ALA A 437 -6.34 -22.17 4.48
CA ALA A 437 -7.53 -22.10 5.32
C ALA A 437 -8.38 -20.86 4.99
N ARG A 438 -7.76 -19.70 4.78
CA ARG A 438 -8.47 -18.46 4.42
C ARG A 438 -9.02 -18.47 3.01
N TYR A 439 -8.29 -19.04 2.06
CA TYR A 439 -8.76 -19.20 0.68
C TYR A 439 -10.10 -19.94 0.66
N SER A 440 -10.24 -21.02 1.46
CA SER A 440 -11.50 -21.76 1.60
C SER A 440 -12.65 -20.93 2.19
N VAL A 441 -12.36 -19.95 3.04
CA VAL A 441 -13.36 -19.03 3.60
C VAL A 441 -13.81 -18.03 2.54
N TYR A 442 -12.87 -17.39 1.82
CA TYR A 442 -13.21 -16.46 0.75
C TYR A 442 -13.95 -17.14 -0.40
N GLN A 443 -13.54 -18.35 -0.78
CA GLN A 443 -14.21 -19.12 -1.81
C GLN A 443 -15.67 -19.44 -1.42
N ARG A 444 -15.95 -19.75 -0.15
CA ARG A 444 -17.32 -19.90 0.34
C ARG A 444 -18.11 -18.59 0.31
N GLN A 445 -17.48 -17.47 0.67
CA GLN A 445 -18.11 -16.14 0.61
C GLN A 445 -18.44 -15.69 -0.81
N LEU A 446 -17.65 -16.10 -1.81
CA LEU A 446 -17.90 -15.81 -3.23
C LEU A 446 -18.83 -16.82 -3.91
N GLY A 447 -19.44 -17.75 -3.16
CA GLY A 447 -20.32 -18.77 -3.72
C GLY A 447 -19.59 -19.76 -4.62
N GLY A 448 -18.32 -20.08 -4.30
CA GLY A 448 -17.51 -21.04 -5.04
C GLY A 448 -16.89 -20.51 -6.34
N ARG A 449 -17.14 -19.24 -6.71
CA ARG A 449 -16.54 -18.64 -7.91
C ARG A 449 -15.14 -18.10 -7.60
N ASP A 450 -14.15 -18.60 -8.31
CA ASP A 450 -12.83 -17.97 -8.32
C ASP A 450 -12.92 -16.56 -8.95
N PRO A 451 -12.16 -15.57 -8.45
CA PRO A 451 -12.13 -14.25 -9.05
C PRO A 451 -11.62 -14.35 -10.49
N ALA A 452 -12.37 -13.72 -11.41
CA ALA A 452 -12.02 -13.65 -12.83
C ALA A 452 -10.74 -12.82 -13.00
N GLY A 453 -9.61 -13.51 -13.14
CA GLY A 453 -8.29 -12.90 -13.15
C GLY A 453 -7.23 -13.94 -12.76
N GLY A 454 -6.97 -14.89 -13.65
CA GLY A 454 -5.80 -15.75 -13.52
C GLY A 454 -4.55 -14.90 -13.72
N PHE A 455 -3.64 -14.90 -12.75
CA PHE A 455 -2.29 -14.41 -13.00
C PHE A 455 -1.56 -15.43 -13.90
N PRO A 456 -0.73 -14.98 -14.86
CA PRO A 456 0.12 -15.90 -15.60
C PRO A 456 0.99 -16.67 -14.60
N SER A 457 1.06 -17.99 -14.77
CA SER A 457 1.72 -18.94 -13.85
C SER A 457 3.24 -18.76 -13.72
N GLU A 458 3.80 -17.72 -14.33
CA GLU A 458 5.23 -17.48 -14.37
C GLU A 458 5.48 -15.96 -14.36
N TYR A 459 5.53 -15.38 -13.16
CA TYR A 459 6.09 -14.04 -12.99
C TYR A 459 7.61 -14.16 -13.09
N GLN A 460 8.17 -14.02 -14.29
CA GLN A 460 9.59 -13.75 -14.47
C GLN A 460 9.88 -12.36 -13.93
N LEU A 461 10.62 -12.29 -12.82
CA LEU A 461 11.17 -11.04 -12.30
C LEU A 461 12.03 -10.40 -13.40
N PRO A 462 11.87 -9.10 -13.70
CA PRO A 462 12.73 -8.42 -14.65
C PRO A 462 14.14 -8.34 -14.06
N GLY A 463 15.08 -9.15 -14.60
CA GLY A 463 16.50 -9.06 -14.20
C GLY A 463 17.35 -10.33 -14.33
N ALA A 464 16.78 -11.52 -14.53
CA ALA A 464 17.57 -12.73 -14.72
C ALA A 464 17.88 -12.95 -16.21
N ALA A 465 18.92 -12.28 -16.72
CA ALA A 465 19.51 -12.67 -18.00
C ALA A 465 20.10 -14.09 -17.87
N PRO A 466 19.83 -15.02 -18.80
CA PRO A 466 20.52 -16.30 -18.83
C PRO A 466 22.03 -16.06 -19.05
N LEU A 467 22.86 -16.74 -18.26
CA LEU A 467 24.32 -16.75 -18.41
C LEU A 467 24.67 -17.24 -19.82
N PRO A 468 25.49 -16.50 -20.59
CA PRO A 468 26.00 -17.01 -21.86
C PRO A 468 27.06 -18.07 -21.60
N ASP A 469 26.79 -19.29 -22.06
CA ASP A 469 27.77 -20.36 -22.14
C ASP A 469 28.88 -20.01 -23.14
N GLY A 470 30.12 -20.29 -22.76
CA GLY A 470 31.20 -20.61 -23.71
C GLY A 470 32.13 -19.47 -24.11
N VAL A 471 33.23 -19.33 -23.36
CA VAL A 471 34.46 -18.67 -23.82
C VAL A 471 35.24 -19.64 -24.71
N SER A 472 35.31 -19.39 -26.02
CA SER A 472 36.34 -19.97 -26.88
C SER A 472 37.42 -18.93 -27.19
N LYS A 473 38.64 -19.27 -26.78
CA LYS A 473 39.89 -18.61 -27.15
C LYS A 473 40.13 -18.79 -28.66
N ASP A 474 40.05 -17.72 -29.45
CA ASP A 474 40.97 -17.50 -30.57
C ASP A 474 40.74 -16.13 -31.20
N GLN A 475 41.80 -15.31 -31.27
CA GLN A 475 42.20 -14.50 -32.43
C GLN A 475 43.16 -13.39 -32.01
N SER A 476 44.45 -13.71 -32.18
CA SER A 476 45.57 -12.78 -32.28
C SER A 476 45.74 -12.25 -33.73
N ARG A 477 46.33 -11.05 -33.85
CA ARG A 477 46.86 -10.34 -35.05
C ARG A 477 45.83 -9.66 -35.97
N ALA A 478 46.00 -8.45 -36.50
CA ALA A 478 46.98 -7.34 -36.39
C ALA A 478 46.36 -6.12 -37.17
N PRO A 479 47.09 -5.09 -37.64
CA PRO A 479 47.02 -3.72 -37.09
C PRO A 479 46.56 -2.63 -38.08
N GLY A 480 46.32 -1.43 -37.54
CA GLY A 480 46.55 -0.16 -38.27
C GLY A 480 45.31 0.56 -38.80
N GLY A 481 45.17 1.83 -38.42
CA GLY A 481 44.25 2.77 -39.08
C GLY A 481 43.72 3.87 -38.18
N ALA A 482 44.51 4.93 -37.96
CA ALA A 482 43.96 6.26 -37.71
C ALA A 482 43.30 6.75 -39.02
N PRO A 483 42.20 7.54 -39.01
CA PRO A 483 42.36 8.98 -38.76
C PRO A 483 41.13 9.73 -38.18
N ALA A 484 41.34 11.05 -38.03
CA ALA A 484 40.36 12.15 -38.12
C ALA A 484 39.56 12.54 -36.86
N ARG A 485 40.11 13.53 -36.14
CA ARG A 485 39.35 14.49 -35.32
C ARG A 485 38.49 15.36 -36.23
N GLY A 486 37.18 15.13 -36.21
CA GLY A 486 36.17 16.08 -36.68
C GLY A 486 35.78 17.01 -35.54
N GLN A 487 36.22 18.26 -35.62
CA GLN A 487 35.79 19.36 -34.76
C GLN A 487 34.43 19.85 -35.29
N VAL A 488 33.37 19.66 -34.52
CA VAL A 488 32.02 20.17 -34.80
C VAL A 488 31.78 21.35 -33.87
N ASP A 489 31.68 22.54 -34.45
CA ASP A 489 31.26 23.76 -33.78
C ASP A 489 29.78 23.63 -33.38
N GLY A 490 29.54 23.48 -32.08
CA GLY A 490 28.21 23.52 -31.49
C GLY A 490 27.73 24.96 -31.32
N VAL A 491 26.85 25.42 -32.21
CA VAL A 491 26.07 26.65 -32.02
C VAL A 491 25.10 26.45 -30.87
N ALA A 492 25.15 27.34 -29.88
CA ALA A 492 24.26 27.36 -28.72
C ALA A 492 22.78 27.48 -29.17
N PRO A 493 21.84 26.67 -28.64
CA PRO A 493 20.42 26.85 -28.94
C PRO A 493 19.93 28.18 -28.36
N ALA A 494 19.21 28.93 -29.20
CA ALA A 494 18.56 30.18 -28.84
C ALA A 494 17.62 29.97 -27.63
N ALA A 495 17.63 30.96 -26.72
CA ALA A 495 16.77 31.00 -25.54
C ALA A 495 15.31 30.75 -25.93
N ALA A 496 14.73 29.70 -25.34
CA ALA A 496 13.32 29.38 -25.51
C ALA A 496 12.47 30.58 -25.03
N VAL A 497 11.73 31.16 -25.97
CA VAL A 497 10.70 32.16 -25.70
C VAL A 497 9.68 31.52 -24.75
N GLY A 498 9.45 32.19 -23.62
CA GLY A 498 8.71 31.67 -22.47
C GLY A 498 7.35 31.07 -22.85
N ALA A 499 7.10 29.87 -22.34
CA ALA A 499 5.79 29.24 -22.43
C ALA A 499 4.73 30.16 -21.77
N PRO A 500 3.55 30.34 -22.40
CA PRO A 500 2.49 31.17 -21.83
C PRO A 500 2.09 30.63 -20.45
N ALA A 501 2.06 31.51 -19.46
CA ALA A 501 1.69 31.18 -18.09
C ALA A 501 0.31 30.52 -18.07
N ALA A 502 0.19 29.41 -17.34
CA ALA A 502 -1.08 28.71 -17.16
C ALA A 502 -2.14 29.69 -16.59
N PRO A 503 -3.39 29.63 -17.07
CA PRO A 503 -4.44 30.54 -16.62
C PRO A 503 -4.67 30.39 -15.10
N ALA A 504 -4.69 31.54 -14.41
CA ALA A 504 -4.87 31.57 -12.96
C ALA A 504 -6.24 30.96 -12.57
N PRO A 505 -6.32 30.22 -11.45
CA PRO A 505 -7.56 29.62 -10.97
C PRO A 505 -8.61 30.71 -10.68
N ALA A 506 -9.87 30.45 -11.06
CA ALA A 506 -10.99 31.36 -10.83
C ALA A 506 -11.22 31.57 -9.32
N ILE A 507 -11.28 32.83 -8.89
CA ILE A 507 -11.43 33.21 -7.48
C ILE A 507 -12.92 33.17 -7.09
N PRO A 508 -13.33 32.39 -6.07
CA PRO A 508 -14.72 32.32 -5.63
C PRO A 508 -15.23 33.68 -5.09
N PRO A 509 -16.49 34.06 -5.35
CA PRO A 509 -17.06 35.34 -4.88
C PRO A 509 -16.99 35.54 -3.36
N GLY A 510 -17.15 34.47 -2.58
CA GLY A 510 -17.05 34.52 -1.12
C GLY A 510 -15.64 34.86 -0.62
N ALA A 511 -14.60 34.42 -1.32
CA ALA A 511 -13.22 34.76 -0.99
C ALA A 511 -12.95 36.24 -1.28
N VAL A 512 -13.46 36.75 -2.40
CA VAL A 512 -13.39 38.19 -2.74
C VAL A 512 -14.07 39.03 -1.66
N GLN A 513 -15.25 38.63 -1.20
CA GLN A 513 -15.99 39.36 -0.17
C GLN A 513 -15.30 39.30 1.20
N ALA A 514 -14.71 38.16 1.57
CA ALA A 514 -13.89 38.04 2.78
C ALA A 514 -12.66 38.96 2.74
N LEU A 515 -11.98 39.05 1.60
CA LEU A 515 -10.83 39.94 1.43
C LEU A 515 -11.23 41.42 1.47
N ARG A 516 -12.37 41.80 0.87
CA ARG A 516 -12.90 43.17 0.95
C ARG A 516 -13.32 43.57 2.36
N ASN A 517 -13.84 42.62 3.13
CA ASN A 517 -14.23 42.85 4.53
C ASN A 517 -13.02 42.89 5.47
N ASN A 518 -11.88 42.28 5.10
CA ASN A 518 -10.66 42.28 5.89
C ASN A 518 -9.40 42.27 5.00
N SER A 519 -8.84 43.46 4.78
CA SER A 519 -7.65 43.65 3.94
C SER A 519 -6.38 43.01 4.52
N GLN A 520 -6.34 42.65 5.81
CA GLN A 520 -5.20 41.96 6.41
C GLN A 520 -5.05 40.51 5.91
N LEU A 521 -6.05 39.97 5.22
CA LEU A 521 -5.99 38.64 4.61
C LEU A 521 -5.23 38.61 3.27
N ALA A 522 -4.68 39.74 2.81
CA ALA A 522 -4.04 39.87 1.50
C ALA A 522 -2.92 38.83 1.26
N ASP A 523 -2.01 38.61 2.21
CA ASP A 523 -0.92 37.64 2.05
C ASP A 523 -1.42 36.20 1.97
N GLN A 524 -2.45 35.86 2.76
CA GLN A 524 -3.07 34.52 2.73
C GLN A 524 -3.86 34.31 1.44
N PHE A 525 -4.46 35.38 0.92
CA PHE A 525 -5.19 35.36 -0.34
C PHE A 525 -4.24 35.19 -1.53
N ASP A 526 -3.10 35.89 -1.53
CA ASP A 526 -2.05 35.74 -2.55
C ASP A 526 -1.36 34.37 -2.49
N ALA A 527 -1.14 33.83 -1.29
CA ALA A 527 -0.63 32.48 -1.12
C ALA A 527 -1.58 31.42 -1.74
N LYS A 528 -2.90 31.67 -1.72
CA LYS A 528 -3.91 30.73 -2.21
C LYS A 528 -4.28 30.91 -3.69
N TYR A 529 -4.33 32.15 -4.18
CA TYR A 529 -4.82 32.50 -5.53
C TYR A 529 -3.72 33.04 -6.46
N GLY A 530 -2.48 33.06 -5.98
CA GLY A 530 -1.31 33.53 -6.71
C GLY A 530 -0.91 34.96 -6.32
N ALA A 531 0.39 35.24 -6.38
CA ALA A 531 0.94 36.56 -6.04
C ALA A 531 0.25 37.68 -6.85
N GLY A 532 -0.21 38.73 -6.16
CA GLY A 532 -0.93 39.85 -6.76
C GLY A 532 -2.42 39.57 -7.07
N ALA A 533 -3.01 38.48 -6.60
CA ALA A 533 -4.44 38.24 -6.69
C ALA A 533 -5.24 39.19 -5.78
N ALA A 534 -4.77 39.41 -4.55
CA ALA A 534 -5.36 40.33 -3.58
C ALA A 534 -5.29 41.77 -4.09
N ALA A 535 -4.16 42.17 -4.68
CA ALA A 535 -3.98 43.49 -5.27
C ALA A 535 -4.98 43.73 -6.42
N ARG A 536 -5.26 42.74 -7.27
CA ARG A 536 -6.26 42.84 -8.34
C ARG A 536 -7.69 43.00 -7.80
N VAL A 537 -8.01 42.33 -6.69
CA VAL A 537 -9.35 42.35 -6.07
C VAL A 537 -9.60 43.62 -5.25
N LEU A 538 -8.58 44.10 -4.52
CA LEU A 538 -8.63 45.30 -3.67
C LEU A 538 -8.37 46.59 -4.46
N GLY A 539 -7.56 46.52 -5.52
CA GLY A 539 -7.16 47.65 -6.36
C GLY A 539 -8.21 48.12 -7.37
N GLY A 540 -9.32 47.40 -7.53
CA GLY A 540 -10.50 47.82 -8.30
C GLY A 540 -10.19 48.31 -9.73
N GLN A 541 -9.93 47.37 -10.65
CA GLN A 541 -10.09 47.61 -12.08
C GLN A 541 -11.37 46.95 -12.60
#